data_AF-A0A2A2M429-F1
#
_entry.id   AF-A0A2A2M429-F1
#
_cell.length_a   1.000
_cell.length_b   1.000
_cell.length_c   1.000
_cell.angle_alpha   90.00
_cell.angle_beta   90.00
_cell.angle_gamma   90.00
#
_symmetry.space_group_name_H-M   'P 1'
#
loop_
_entity.id
_entity.type
_entity.pdbx_description
1 polymer ?
#
loop_
_entity_poly.entity_id
_entity_poly.type
_entity_poly.pdbx_seq_one_letter_code
_entity_poly.pdbx_strand_id
1 'polypeptide(L)'
;MDYLEFTRNVDAHREVYFDLQATELGRIASHYYCTFDSMQTYNQHLKPTATEIDLFRIFSMSSEFKLIAVREEEKLELQKLAEHVPIPIKENLDESSAKTNVLLQVGKLNRCANFHLFSK
;
A
#
# COMPACT_ATOMS: atom_id res chain seq x y z
N MET A 1 -56.30 15.23 15.62
CA MET A 1 -55.19 14.80 16.48
C MET A 1 -55.74 13.80 17.47
N ASP A 2 -55.66 12.51 17.15
CA ASP A 2 -55.58 11.46 18.16
C ASP A 2 -54.39 10.57 17.76
N TYR A 3 -53.39 10.58 18.63
CA TYR A 3 -52.02 10.08 18.43
C TYR A 3 -51.89 8.55 18.30
N LEU A 4 -52.99 7.82 18.13
CA LEU A 4 -53.04 6.36 18.25
C LEU A 4 -53.23 5.61 16.91
N GLU A 5 -53.41 6.31 15.80
CA GLU A 5 -53.41 5.71 14.44
C GLU A 5 -52.01 5.63 13.80
N PHE A 6 -50.98 6.20 14.43
CA PHE A 6 -49.63 6.24 13.85
C PHE A 6 -48.82 4.95 14.08
N THR A 7 -49.25 4.07 14.99
CA THR A 7 -48.49 2.86 15.36
C THR A 7 -48.95 1.57 14.69
N ARG A 8 -49.92 1.62 13.76
CA ARG A 8 -50.45 0.42 13.07
C ARG A 8 -50.03 0.23 11.62
N ASN A 9 -49.02 0.97 11.15
CA ASN A 9 -48.48 0.88 9.79
C ASN A 9 -46.96 0.74 9.73
N VAL A 10 -46.33 0.21 10.78
CA VAL A 10 -44.85 0.08 10.82
C VAL A 10 -44.33 -1.31 10.43
N ASP A 11 -45.20 -2.24 10.02
CA ASP A 11 -44.81 -3.56 9.49
C ASP A 11 -44.41 -3.53 8.00
N ALA A 12 -44.05 -2.36 7.46
CA ALA A 12 -43.58 -2.22 6.07
C ALA A 12 -42.21 -1.52 5.93
N HIS A 13 -41.49 -1.28 7.03
CA HIS A 13 -40.06 -0.96 6.98
C HIS A 13 -39.29 -2.17 7.49
N ARG A 14 -39.17 -3.20 6.64
CA ARG A 14 -38.06 -4.16 6.76
C ARG A 14 -36.79 -3.33 6.62
N GLU A 15 -36.23 -2.89 7.74
CA GLU A 15 -34.85 -2.43 7.79
C GLU A 15 -34.02 -3.53 7.15
N VAL A 16 -33.54 -3.27 5.94
CA VAL A 16 -32.56 -4.12 5.28
C VAL A 16 -31.30 -3.94 6.10
N TYR A 17 -31.16 -4.72 7.17
CA TYR A 17 -29.94 -4.79 7.95
C TYR A 17 -28.84 -5.21 6.97
N PHE A 18 -27.96 -4.28 6.65
CA PHE A 18 -26.84 -4.54 5.77
C PHE A 18 -25.81 -5.34 6.56
N ASP A 19 -25.84 -6.66 6.37
CA ASP A 19 -24.91 -7.57 7.04
C ASP A 19 -23.52 -7.43 6.41
N LEU A 20 -22.70 -6.58 7.02
CA LEU A 20 -21.31 -6.35 6.63
C LEU A 20 -20.43 -7.49 7.14
N GLN A 21 -20.14 -8.44 6.27
CA GLN A 21 -19.18 -9.50 6.54
C GLN A 21 -17.75 -9.02 6.25
N ALA A 22 -16.92 -8.99 7.28
CA ALA A 22 -15.51 -8.62 7.13
C ALA A 22 -14.75 -9.68 6.32
N THR A 23 -14.03 -9.25 5.29
CA THR A 23 -13.14 -10.13 4.54
C THR A 23 -11.83 -10.34 5.31
N GLU A 24 -11.16 -11.47 5.11
CA GLU A 24 -9.83 -11.71 5.70
C GLU A 24 -8.82 -10.64 5.27
N LEU A 25 -8.89 -10.17 4.03
CA LEU A 25 -8.08 -9.03 3.56
C LEU A 25 -8.42 -7.74 4.34
N GLY A 26 -9.69 -7.46 4.59
CA GLY A 26 -10.11 -6.31 5.40
C GLY A 26 -9.64 -6.40 6.85
N ARG A 27 -9.62 -7.61 7.42
CA ARG A 27 -9.09 -7.87 8.77
C ARG A 27 -7.58 -7.61 8.84
N ILE A 28 -6.82 -8.11 7.87
CA ILE A 28 -5.37 -7.87 7.75
C ILE A 28 -5.11 -6.37 7.56
N ALA A 29 -5.86 -5.70 6.68
CA ALA A 29 -5.74 -4.27 6.43
C ALA A 29 -5.89 -3.45 7.73
N SER A 30 -6.96 -3.73 8.48
CA SER A 30 -7.25 -3.07 9.75
C SER A 30 -6.18 -3.35 10.81
N HIS A 31 -5.70 -4.59 10.90
CA HIS A 31 -4.70 -4.97 11.90
C HIS A 31 -3.34 -4.30 11.67
N TYR A 32 -2.94 -4.13 10.41
CA TYR A 32 -1.65 -3.55 10.02
C TYR A 32 -1.73 -2.08 9.56
N TYR A 33 -2.89 -1.44 9.71
CA TYR A 33 -3.14 -0.08 9.25
C TYR A 33 -2.79 0.15 7.77
N CYS A 34 -3.01 -0.86 6.93
CA CYS A 34 -2.84 -0.74 5.49
C CYS A 34 -4.09 -0.13 4.87
N THR A 35 -3.92 0.69 3.84
CA THR A 35 -5.06 1.25 3.11
C THR A 35 -5.75 0.17 2.26
N PHE A 36 -7.01 0.44 1.90
CA PHE A 36 -7.74 -0.39 0.95
C PHE A 36 -7.01 -0.52 -0.39
N ASP A 37 -6.48 0.59 -0.92
CA ASP A 37 -5.80 0.62 -2.22
C ASP A 37 -4.58 -0.32 -2.22
N SER A 38 -3.77 -0.29 -1.17
CA SER A 38 -2.61 -1.17 -1.04
C SER A 38 -3.00 -2.63 -0.95
N MET A 39 -4.04 -2.95 -0.18
CA MET A 39 -4.55 -4.32 -0.07
C MET A 39 -5.15 -4.82 -1.38
N GLN A 40 -5.76 -3.94 -2.17
CA GLN A 40 -6.22 -4.26 -3.51
C GLN A 40 -5.03 -4.56 -4.45
N THR A 41 -3.98 -3.74 -4.43
CA THR A 41 -2.73 -3.99 -5.18
C THR A 41 -2.12 -5.33 -4.80
N TYR A 42 -2.04 -5.63 -3.50
CA TYR A 42 -1.53 -6.92 -3.02
C TYR A 42 -2.38 -8.08 -3.51
N ASN A 43 -3.70 -7.98 -3.43
CA ASN A 43 -4.61 -9.04 -3.89
C ASN A 43 -4.50 -9.31 -5.40
N GLN A 44 -4.16 -8.29 -6.20
CA GLN A 44 -4.00 -8.44 -7.66
C GLN A 44 -2.64 -9.01 -8.06
N HIS A 45 -1.57 -8.67 -7.34
CA HIS A 45 -0.21 -8.99 -7.75
C HIS A 45 0.45 -10.11 -6.95
N LEU A 46 0.06 -10.37 -5.70
CA LEU A 46 0.60 -11.47 -4.92
C LEU A 46 0.13 -12.80 -5.50
N LYS A 47 1.10 -13.63 -5.88
CA LYS A 47 0.89 -14.99 -6.37
C LYS A 47 1.70 -15.97 -5.53
N PRO A 48 1.27 -17.21 -5.35
CA PRO A 48 2.06 -18.23 -4.66
C PRO A 48 3.45 -18.48 -5.27
N THR A 49 3.61 -18.14 -6.55
CA THR A 49 4.87 -18.27 -7.30
C THR A 49 5.71 -16.98 -7.30
N ALA A 50 5.32 -15.96 -6.53
CA ALA A 50 6.04 -14.69 -6.48
C ALA A 50 7.47 -14.90 -5.94
N THR A 51 8.45 -14.41 -6.68
CA THR A 51 9.85 -14.43 -6.26
C THR A 51 10.14 -13.29 -5.28
N GLU A 52 11.28 -13.33 -4.61
CA GLU A 52 11.69 -12.24 -3.71
C GLU A 52 11.73 -10.88 -4.44
N ILE A 53 12.18 -10.86 -5.70
CA ILE A 53 12.16 -9.67 -6.56
C ILE A 53 10.72 -9.14 -6.72
N ASP A 54 9.77 -10.04 -6.94
CA ASP A 54 8.37 -9.66 -7.13
C ASP A 54 7.76 -9.16 -5.81
N LEU A 55 8.15 -9.71 -4.66
CA LEU A 55 7.69 -9.24 -3.35
C LEU A 55 8.12 -7.80 -3.06
N PHE A 56 9.39 -7.47 -3.30
CA PHE A 56 9.89 -6.11 -3.13
C PHE A 56 9.21 -5.13 -4.08
N ARG A 57 9.01 -5.55 -5.34
CA ARG A 57 8.23 -4.79 -6.31
C ARG A 57 6.82 -4.51 -5.82
N ILE A 58 6.07 -5.55 -5.45
CA ILE A 58 4.67 -5.43 -5.03
C ILE A 58 4.54 -4.54 -3.80
N PHE A 59 5.44 -4.68 -2.84
CA PHE A 59 5.47 -3.84 -1.65
C PHE A 59 5.85 -2.39 -1.95
N SER A 60 6.71 -2.14 -2.95
CA SER A 60 7.05 -0.78 -3.37
C SER A 60 5.89 -0.05 -4.09
N MET A 61 4.88 -0.79 -4.56
CA MET A 61 3.70 -0.24 -5.23
C MET A 61 2.60 0.20 -4.25
N SER A 62 2.81 0.05 -2.95
CA SER A 62 1.81 0.35 -1.94
C SER A 62 1.47 1.84 -1.91
N SER A 63 0.18 2.13 -1.76
CA SER A 63 -0.34 3.50 -1.81
C SER A 63 0.17 4.38 -0.66
N GLU A 64 0.68 3.79 0.43
CA GLU A 64 1.37 4.51 1.51
C GLU A 64 2.60 5.27 1.00
N PHE A 65 3.22 4.78 -0.09
CA PHE A 65 4.43 5.35 -0.69
C PHE A 65 4.14 6.28 -1.87
N LYS A 66 2.87 6.54 -2.21
CA LYS A 66 2.49 7.35 -3.38
C LYS A 66 3.05 8.78 -3.38
N LEU A 67 3.38 9.31 -2.21
CA LEU A 67 3.96 10.65 -2.04
C LEU A 67 5.49 10.67 -2.14
N ILE A 68 6.13 9.50 -2.21
CA ILE A 68 7.58 9.38 -2.38
C ILE A 68 7.89 9.48 -3.88
N ALA A 69 8.03 10.71 -4.38
CA ALA A 69 8.43 10.96 -5.75
C ALA A 69 9.96 10.96 -5.90
N VAL A 70 10.42 10.61 -7.10
CA VAL A 70 11.81 10.79 -7.53
C VAL A 70 12.00 12.25 -7.95
N ARG A 71 12.96 12.94 -7.34
CA ARG A 71 13.38 14.30 -7.71
C ARG A 71 14.64 14.23 -8.58
N GLU A 72 14.86 15.22 -9.44
CA GLU A 72 15.99 15.21 -10.39
C GLU A 72 17.34 15.23 -9.67
N GLU A 73 17.45 15.96 -8.56
CA GLU A 73 18.70 16.13 -7.80
C GLU A 73 19.21 14.83 -7.13
N GLU A 74 18.33 13.86 -6.89
CA GLU A 74 18.67 12.59 -6.22
C GLU A 74 18.81 11.42 -7.19
N LYS A 75 18.48 11.59 -8.49
CA LYS A 75 18.52 10.48 -9.48
C LYS A 75 19.88 9.82 -9.59
N LEU A 76 20.95 10.61 -9.58
CA LEU A 76 22.31 10.10 -9.68
C LEU A 76 22.69 9.27 -8.43
N GLU A 77 22.26 9.70 -7.25
CA GLU A 77 22.48 8.96 -6.01
C GLU A 77 21.64 7.67 -5.99
N LEU A 78 20.39 7.75 -6.44
CA LEU A 78 19.49 6.61 -6.53
C LEU A 78 20.03 5.53 -7.50
N GLN A 79 20.56 5.93 -8.65
CA GLN A 79 21.23 5.03 -9.59
C GLN A 79 22.41 4.29 -8.94
N LYS A 80 23.28 5.04 -8.24
CA LYS A 80 24.42 4.43 -7.53
C LYS A 80 23.95 3.45 -6.46
N LEU A 81 22.91 3.79 -5.70
CA LEU A 81 22.37 2.88 -4.69
C LEU A 81 21.77 1.62 -5.32
N ALA A 82 21.04 1.76 -6.43
CA ALA A 82 20.42 0.64 -7.14
C ALA A 82 21.44 -0.39 -7.68
N GLU A 83 22.67 0.02 -7.98
CA GLU A 83 23.75 -0.91 -8.37
C GLU A 83 24.29 -1.76 -7.20
N HIS A 84 24.05 -1.34 -5.96
CA HIS A 84 24.63 -1.95 -4.76
C HIS A 84 23.64 -2.74 -3.92
N VAL A 85 22.36 -2.74 -4.29
CA VAL A 85 21.33 -3.51 -3.58
C VAL A 85 21.37 -4.99 -3.98
N PRO A 86 21.10 -5.93 -3.04
CA PRO A 86 21.22 -7.36 -3.29
C PRO A 86 20.14 -7.91 -4.24
N ILE A 87 18.96 -7.28 -4.27
CA ILE A 87 17.83 -7.76 -5.07
C ILE A 87 17.64 -6.80 -6.26
N PRO A 88 17.71 -7.31 -7.50
CA PRO A 88 17.59 -6.49 -8.69
C PRO A 88 16.27 -5.69 -8.74
N ILE A 89 16.38 -4.41 -9.08
CA ILE A 89 15.25 -3.52 -9.33
C ILE A 89 14.80 -3.71 -10.78
N LYS A 90 13.52 -4.05 -11.00
CA LYS A 90 12.95 -4.27 -12.36
C LYS A 90 12.21 -3.05 -12.89
N GLU A 91 11.88 -2.12 -12.01
CA GLU A 91 11.17 -0.87 -12.28
C GLU A 91 12.10 0.15 -12.94
N ASN A 92 11.52 1.12 -13.65
CA ASN A 92 12.30 2.25 -14.11
C ASN A 92 12.66 3.14 -12.90
N LEU A 93 13.92 3.58 -12.79
CA LEU A 93 14.41 4.43 -11.70
C LEU A 93 13.74 5.80 -11.63
N ASP A 94 13.02 6.23 -12.66
CA ASP A 94 12.16 7.42 -12.62
C ASP A 94 10.83 7.19 -11.88
N GLU A 95 10.46 5.94 -11.59
CA GLU A 95 9.23 5.60 -10.87
C GLU A 95 9.41 5.70 -9.35
N SER A 96 8.36 6.18 -8.65
CA SER A 96 8.28 6.18 -7.18
C SER A 96 8.49 4.80 -6.54
N SER A 97 8.02 3.76 -7.22
CA SER A 97 8.17 2.36 -6.83
C SER A 97 9.66 1.97 -6.78
N ALA A 98 10.44 2.33 -7.80
CA ALA A 98 11.87 2.05 -7.84
C ALA A 98 12.62 2.72 -6.68
N LYS A 99 12.33 4.01 -6.41
CA LYS A 99 12.90 4.72 -5.25
C LYS A 99 12.59 4.02 -3.95
N THR A 100 11.32 3.68 -3.74
CA THR A 100 10.87 2.97 -2.53
C THR A 100 11.58 1.63 -2.40
N ASN A 101 11.67 0.84 -3.48
CA ASN A 101 12.33 -0.46 -3.49
C ASN A 101 13.82 -0.34 -3.12
N VAL A 102 14.55 0.58 -3.75
CA VAL A 102 15.96 0.85 -3.41
C VAL A 102 16.11 1.26 -1.95
N LEU A 103 15.30 2.19 -1.46
CA LEU A 103 15.37 2.66 -0.07
C LEU A 103 15.07 1.56 0.95
N LEU A 104 14.11 0.67 0.66
CA LEU A 104 13.79 -0.49 1.50
C LEU A 104 14.98 -1.44 1.63
N GLN A 105 15.70 -1.66 0.53
CA GLN A 105 16.88 -2.53 0.52
C GLN A 105 18.09 -1.87 1.20
N VAL A 106 18.30 -0.58 0.97
CA VAL A 106 19.41 0.19 1.59
C VAL A 106 19.19 0.37 3.10
N GLY A 107 17.96 0.62 3.54
CA GLY A 107 17.60 0.69 4.95
C GLY A 107 17.91 -0.60 5.70
N LYS A 108 17.71 -1.77 5.07
CA LYS A 108 18.12 -3.08 5.63
C LYS A 108 19.64 -3.23 5.74
N LEU A 109 20.42 -2.50 4.96
CA LEU A 109 21.88 -2.62 4.89
C LEU A 109 22.65 -1.73 5.88
N ASN A 110 21.98 -0.95 6.74
CA ASN A 110 22.61 0.05 7.64
C ASN A 110 23.60 0.98 6.90
N ARG A 111 23.43 1.17 5.59
CA ARG A 111 24.20 2.15 4.84
C ARG A 111 23.50 3.48 5.05
N CYS A 112 24.17 4.42 5.69
CA CYS A 112 23.73 5.81 5.80
C CYS A 112 23.58 6.41 4.39
N ALA A 113 22.44 6.18 3.73
CA ALA A 113 22.04 7.00 2.61
C ALA A 113 21.89 8.44 3.13
N ASN A 114 22.35 9.43 2.36
CA ASN A 114 22.31 10.82 2.78
C ASN A 114 20.92 11.19 3.31
N PHE A 115 20.87 11.96 4.39
CA PHE A 115 19.63 12.42 5.05
C PHE A 115 18.63 13.07 4.06
N HIS A 116 19.10 13.54 2.89
CA HIS A 116 18.25 14.10 1.83
C HIS A 116 17.29 13.09 1.17
N LEU A 117 17.65 11.80 1.09
CA LEU A 117 16.78 10.76 0.51
C LEU A 117 15.64 10.34 1.46
N PHE A 118 15.83 10.54 2.77
CA PHE A 118 14.85 10.23 3.82
C PHE A 118 14.03 11.45 4.29
N SER A 119 14.53 12.66 4.09
CA SER A 119 13.80 13.88 4.48
C SER A 119 12.81 14.28 3.39
N LYS A 120 11.56 14.48 3.80
CA LYS A 120 10.54 15.22 3.04
C LYS A 120 11.07 16.59 2.62
#